data_AF-A0A1B6EL00-F1
#
_entry.id   AF-A0A1B6EL00-F1
#
_cell.length_a   1.000
_cell.length_b   1.000
_cell.length_c   1.000
_cell.angle_alpha   90.00
_cell.angle_beta   90.00
_cell.angle_gamma   90.00
#
_symmetry.space_group_name_H-M   'P 1'
#
loop_
_entity.id
_entity.type
_entity.pdbx_description
1 polymer ?
#
loop_
_entity_poly.entity_id
_entity_poly.type
_entity_poly.pdbx_seq_one_letter_code
_entity_poly.pdbx_strand_id
1 'polypeptide(L)'
;LFFFLHYSHWERFEWPTKHQWMFLLLNGLVGTVLSEVLWLWGCFLTTSLIATVALSLTIPLSMVADILFERVHYPVLFYLGAVPVFLSFLAVTLLAHYDNCDPVLEVVRRVYHALCRRSRVIRLAECEIEQTESLISINDADHEA
;
A
#
# COMPACT_ATOMS: atom_id res chain seq x y z
N LEU A 1 -16.65 -28.06 23.51
CA LEU A 1 -17.67 -27.90 22.45
C LEU A 1 -17.54 -29.00 21.39
N PHE A 2 -16.35 -29.20 20.83
CA PHE A 2 -16.05 -30.23 19.81
C PHE A 2 -16.45 -31.67 20.20
N PHE A 3 -16.13 -32.12 21.43
CA PHE A 3 -16.52 -33.45 21.93
C PHE A 3 -18.03 -33.64 22.13
N PHE A 4 -18.75 -32.56 22.42
CA PHE A 4 -20.20 -32.60 22.64
C PHE A 4 -20.96 -32.74 21.31
N LEU A 5 -20.47 -32.08 20.25
CA LEU A 5 -21.01 -32.19 18.89
C LEU A 5 -20.77 -33.58 18.25
N HIS A 6 -19.59 -34.15 18.51
CA HIS A 6 -19.25 -35.51 18.07
C HIS A 6 -20.13 -36.57 18.75
N TYR A 7 -20.36 -36.43 20.06
CA TYR A 7 -21.28 -37.31 20.81
C TYR A 7 -22.74 -37.19 20.31
N SER A 8 -23.15 -36.00 19.86
CA SER A 8 -24.46 -35.75 19.25
C SER A 8 -24.59 -36.25 17.80
N HIS A 9 -23.54 -36.86 17.21
CA HIS A 9 -23.49 -37.34 15.82
C HIS A 9 -23.63 -36.28 14.71
N TRP A 10 -23.50 -34.98 15.02
CA TRP A 10 -23.65 -33.90 14.04
C TRP A 10 -22.42 -33.70 13.14
N GLU A 11 -21.22 -34.06 13.61
CA GLU A 11 -20.00 -34.09 12.80
C GLU A 11 -19.25 -35.41 13.00
N ARG A 12 -18.94 -36.10 11.90
CA ARG A 12 -18.11 -37.32 11.93
C ARG A 12 -16.65 -36.90 12.11
N PHE A 13 -16.08 -37.24 13.26
CA PHE A 13 -14.67 -37.01 13.50
C PHE A 13 -13.85 -38.10 12.80
N GLU A 14 -13.42 -37.82 11.58
CA GLU A 14 -12.47 -38.67 10.87
C GLU A 14 -11.06 -38.31 11.33
N TRP A 15 -10.36 -39.29 11.91
CA TRP A 15 -8.99 -39.07 12.36
C TRP A 15 -8.09 -38.85 11.14
N PRO A 16 -7.26 -37.80 11.11
CA PRO A 16 -6.44 -37.52 9.94
C PRO A 16 -5.50 -38.70 9.67
N THR A 17 -5.32 -39.03 8.40
CA THR A 17 -4.36 -40.04 7.96
C THR A 17 -2.93 -39.61 8.29
N LYS A 18 -1.98 -40.55 8.38
CA LYS A 18 -0.57 -40.25 8.72
C LYS A 18 0.06 -39.19 7.79
N HIS A 19 -0.33 -39.18 6.51
CA HIS A 19 0.13 -38.18 5.55
C HIS A 19 -0.44 -36.79 5.84
N GLN A 20 -1.73 -36.69 6.18
CA GLN A 20 -2.35 -35.41 6.55
C GLN A 20 -1.74 -34.84 7.84
N TRP A 21 -1.47 -35.70 8.82
CA TRP A 21 -0.73 -35.30 10.02
C TRP A 21 0.67 -34.76 9.68
N MET A 22 1.39 -35.42 8.78
CA MET A 22 2.71 -34.97 8.35
C MET A 22 2.64 -33.60 7.66
N PHE A 23 1.70 -33.39 6.75
CA PHE A 23 1.50 -32.09 6.09
C PHE A 23 1.08 -31.00 7.07
N LEU A 24 0.19 -31.32 8.02
CA LEU A 24 -0.23 -30.38 9.06
C LEU A 24 0.95 -29.95 9.93
N LEU A 25 1.77 -30.92 10.35
CA LEU A 25 2.93 -30.68 11.20
C LEU A 25 4.00 -29.89 10.45
N LEU A 26 4.23 -30.20 9.17
CA LEU A 26 5.15 -29.46 8.31
C LEU A 26 4.67 -28.02 8.08
N ASN A 27 3.39 -27.83 7.78
CA ASN A 27 2.81 -26.50 7.56
C ASN A 27 2.82 -25.66 8.85
N GLY A 28 2.54 -26.27 10.01
CA GLY A 28 2.65 -25.59 11.31
C GLY A 28 4.10 -25.23 11.66
N LEU A 29 5.04 -26.16 11.47
CA LEU A 29 6.45 -25.92 11.82
C LEU A 29 7.10 -24.92 10.86
N VAL A 30 6.95 -25.13 9.55
CA VAL A 30 7.61 -24.30 8.53
C VAL A 30 6.82 -23.04 8.22
N GLY A 31 5.52 -23.18 8.00
CA GLY A 31 4.65 -22.07 7.62
C GLY A 31 4.38 -21.10 8.77
N THR A 32 4.29 -21.57 10.00
CA THR A 32 4.03 -20.71 11.16
C THR A 32 5.30 -20.43 11.95
N VAL A 33 5.88 -21.44 12.60
CA VAL A 33 6.96 -21.22 13.59
C VAL A 33 8.21 -20.64 12.93
N LEU A 34 8.72 -21.24 11.85
CA LEU A 34 9.90 -20.72 11.17
C LEU A 34 9.64 -19.36 10.51
N SER A 35 8.46 -19.17 9.92
CA SER A 35 8.09 -17.89 9.28
C SER A 35 8.06 -16.74 10.29
N GLU A 36 7.45 -16.95 11.46
CA GLU A 36 7.41 -15.94 12.53
C GLU A 36 8.81 -15.64 13.08
N VAL A 37 9.64 -16.66 13.28
CA VAL A 37 11.03 -16.47 13.75
C VAL A 37 11.85 -15.66 12.74
N LEU A 38 11.80 -16.02 11.45
CA LEU A 38 12.51 -15.29 10.39
C LEU A 38 12.01 -13.86 10.25
N TRP A 39 10.70 -13.65 10.36
CA TRP A 39 10.10 -12.33 10.33
C TRP A 39 10.58 -11.47 11.50
N LEU A 40 10.57 -12.01 12.72
CA LEU A 40 11.02 -11.30 13.91
C LEU A 40 12.53 -10.97 13.83
N TRP A 41 13.31 -11.89 13.28
CA TRP A 41 14.75 -11.70 13.07
C TRP A 41 15.03 -10.61 12.02
N GLY A 42 14.22 -10.55 10.95
CA GLY A 42 14.24 -9.45 9.97
C GLY A 42 13.90 -8.10 10.59
N CYS A 43 12.86 -8.04 11.43
CA CYS A 43 12.50 -6.85 12.21
C CYS A 43 13.66 -6.36 13.08
N PHE A 44 14.40 -7.28 13.69
CA PHE A 44 15.56 -6.96 14.52
C PHE A 44 16.74 -6.40 13.71
N LEU A 45 17.02 -6.95 12.51
CA LEU A 45 18.14 -6.50 11.68
C LEU A 45 17.89 -5.17 10.94
N THR A 46 16.66 -4.91 10.48
CA THR A 46 16.38 -3.84 9.51
C THR A 46 15.46 -2.73 10.01
N THR A 47 14.86 -2.88 11.20
CA THR A 47 13.72 -2.11 11.75
C THR A 47 12.34 -2.65 11.36
N SER A 48 11.39 -2.52 12.28
CA SER A 48 9.98 -2.93 12.09
C SER A 48 9.32 -2.25 10.89
N LEU A 49 9.78 -1.06 10.51
CA LEU A 49 9.27 -0.32 9.35
C LEU A 49 9.56 -1.06 8.05
N ILE A 50 10.82 -1.47 7.82
CA ILE A 50 11.21 -2.19 6.60
C ILE A 50 10.52 -3.55 6.53
N ALA A 51 10.40 -4.25 7.66
CA ALA A 51 9.69 -5.52 7.73
C ALA A 51 8.20 -5.40 7.35
N THR A 52 7.54 -4.32 7.77
CA THR A 52 6.12 -4.09 7.44
C THR A 52 5.94 -3.80 5.94
N VAL A 53 6.84 -3.04 5.33
CA VAL A 53 6.79 -2.77 3.87
C VAL A 53 7.20 -4.02 3.07
N ALA A 54 8.07 -4.87 3.59
CA ALA A 54 8.37 -6.16 2.97
C ALA A 54 7.13 -7.08 2.93
N LEU A 55 6.29 -7.08 3.96
CA LEU A 55 5.03 -7.84 3.96
C LEU A 55 4.05 -7.34 2.89
N SER A 56 3.97 -6.02 2.67
CA SER A 56 3.10 -5.48 1.62
C SER A 56 3.64 -5.77 0.21
N LEU A 57 4.96 -5.90 0.05
CA LEU A 57 5.62 -6.33 -1.19
C LEU A 57 5.32 -7.79 -1.57
N THR A 58 4.95 -8.64 -0.60
CA THR A 58 4.58 -10.03 -0.88
C THR A 58 3.43 -10.11 -1.88
N ILE A 59 2.45 -9.20 -1.80
CA ILE A 59 1.28 -9.18 -2.71
C ILE A 59 1.70 -8.97 -4.18
N PRO A 60 2.39 -7.87 -4.55
CA PRO A 60 2.83 -7.68 -5.93
C PRO A 60 3.85 -8.76 -6.38
N LEU A 61 4.68 -9.28 -5.48
CA LEU A 61 5.61 -10.36 -5.82
C LEU A 61 4.85 -11.65 -6.20
N SER A 62 3.81 -12.02 -5.44
CA SER A 62 2.93 -13.14 -5.78
C SER A 62 2.25 -12.91 -7.13
N MET A 63 1.72 -11.71 -7.39
CA MET A 63 1.14 -11.41 -8.70
C MET A 63 2.13 -11.59 -9.86
N VAL A 64 3.37 -11.15 -9.69
CA VAL A 64 4.43 -11.35 -10.68
C VAL A 64 4.72 -12.85 -10.86
N ALA A 65 4.80 -13.61 -9.77
CA ALA A 65 4.99 -15.05 -9.84
C ALA A 65 3.84 -15.74 -10.62
N ASP A 66 2.58 -15.40 -10.32
CA ASP A 66 1.41 -15.97 -11.00
C ASP A 66 1.41 -15.65 -12.50
N ILE A 67 1.82 -14.45 -12.91
CA ILE A 67 1.96 -14.08 -14.33
C ILE A 67 3.07 -14.89 -15.01
N LEU A 68 4.20 -15.14 -14.32
CA LEU A 68 5.32 -15.90 -14.86
C LEU A 68 5.00 -17.40 -14.99
N PHE A 69 4.39 -18.01 -13.98
CA PHE A 69 4.15 -19.46 -13.91
C PHE A 69 2.82 -19.87 -14.55
N GLU A 70 1.74 -19.14 -14.29
CA GLU A 70 0.37 -19.52 -14.72
C GLU A 70 -0.15 -18.70 -15.90
N ARG A 71 0.60 -17.68 -16.37
CA ARG A 71 0.21 -16.79 -17.49
C ARG A 71 -1.18 -16.14 -17.32
N VAL A 72 -1.60 -15.93 -16.07
CA VAL A 72 -2.90 -15.32 -15.74
C VAL A 72 -2.85 -13.81 -16.00
N HIS A 73 -3.93 -13.29 -16.60
CA HIS A 73 -4.07 -11.87 -16.90
C HIS A 73 -4.89 -11.18 -15.81
N TYR A 74 -4.24 -10.33 -15.02
CA TYR A 74 -4.92 -9.51 -14.00
C TYR A 74 -5.54 -8.25 -14.61
N PRO A 75 -6.64 -7.72 -14.04
CA PRO A 75 -7.20 -6.46 -14.48
C PRO A 75 -6.26 -5.29 -14.15
N VAL A 76 -6.32 -4.23 -14.96
CA VAL A 76 -5.43 -3.05 -14.89
C VAL A 76 -5.39 -2.41 -13.48
N LEU A 77 -6.50 -2.49 -12.74
CA LEU A 77 -6.61 -1.95 -11.38
C LEU A 77 -5.61 -2.58 -10.39
N PHE A 78 -5.28 -3.86 -10.55
CA PHE A 78 -4.30 -4.51 -9.69
C PHE A 78 -2.88 -4.01 -9.96
N TYR A 79 -2.53 -3.79 -11.23
CA TYR A 79 -1.25 -3.19 -11.58
C TYR A 79 -1.13 -1.75 -11.03
N LEU A 80 -2.23 -1.00 -11.03
CA LEU A 80 -2.28 0.35 -10.46
C LEU A 80 -2.00 0.35 -8.95
N GLY A 81 -2.35 -0.72 -8.24
CA GLY A 81 -1.99 -0.90 -6.83
C GLY A 81 -0.58 -1.47 -6.62
N ALA A 82 -0.15 -2.39 -7.47
CA ALA A 82 1.15 -3.05 -7.36
C ALA A 82 2.33 -2.08 -7.57
N VAL A 83 2.23 -1.18 -8.56
CA VAL A 83 3.28 -0.21 -8.90
C VAL A 83 3.63 0.74 -7.72
N PRO A 84 2.68 1.45 -7.08
CA PRO A 84 3.00 2.32 -5.95
C PRO A 84 3.48 1.55 -4.72
N VAL A 85 3.00 0.33 -4.47
CA VAL A 85 3.51 -0.52 -3.36
C VAL A 85 4.98 -0.88 -3.60
N PHE A 86 5.32 -1.30 -4.82
CA PHE A 86 6.71 -1.58 -5.20
C PHE A 86 7.61 -0.34 -5.10
N LEU A 87 7.13 0.81 -5.60
CA LEU A 87 7.87 2.07 -5.53
C LEU A 87 8.09 2.53 -4.09
N SER A 88 7.08 2.37 -3.22
CA SER A 88 7.18 2.69 -1.79
C SER A 88 8.22 1.83 -1.10
N PHE A 89 8.27 0.53 -1.39
CA PHE A 89 9.31 -0.36 -0.87
C PHE A 89 10.70 0.12 -1.27
N LEU A 90 10.91 0.39 -2.56
CA LEU A 90 12.21 0.85 -3.06
C LEU A 90 12.65 2.16 -2.39
N ALA A 91 11.74 3.13 -2.24
CA ALA A 91 12.02 4.40 -1.58
C ALA A 91 12.40 4.21 -0.10
N VAL A 92 11.67 3.35 0.62
CA VAL A 92 11.94 3.05 2.03
C VAL A 92 13.26 2.31 2.22
N THR A 93 13.56 1.32 1.37
CA THR A 93 14.82 0.58 1.41
C THR A 93 16.01 1.48 1.08
N LEU A 94 15.88 2.36 0.09
CA LEU A 94 16.92 3.34 -0.25
C LEU A 94 17.13 4.35 0.90
N LEU A 95 16.05 4.82 1.51
CA LEU A 95 16.12 5.72 2.66
C LEU A 95 16.87 5.07 3.83
N ALA A 96 16.56 3.81 4.13
CA ALA A 96 17.24 3.07 5.19
C ALA A 96 18.72 2.79 4.91
N HIS A 97 19.13 2.81 3.64
CA HIS A 97 20.51 2.52 3.23
C HIS A 97 21.40 3.78 3.11
N TYR A 98 20.82 4.98 2.99
CA TYR A 98 21.57 6.19 2.64
C TYR A 98 21.41 7.27 3.73
N ASP A 99 22.20 7.17 4.80
CA ASP A 99 22.15 8.03 6.00
C ASP A 99 22.69 9.47 5.79
N ASN A 100 23.04 9.87 4.55
CA ASN A 100 23.77 11.13 4.29
C ASN A 100 23.27 11.98 3.10
N CYS A 101 22.21 11.56 2.43
CA CYS A 101 21.44 12.42 1.52
C CYS A 101 20.01 12.35 2.02
N ASP A 102 19.33 13.47 2.20
CA ASP A 102 17.92 13.54 2.60
C ASP A 102 17.00 13.69 1.37
N PRO A 103 16.84 12.68 0.48
CA PRO A 103 15.96 12.78 -0.66
C PRO A 103 14.49 12.85 -0.22
N VAL A 104 14.16 12.41 0.99
CA VAL A 104 12.82 12.53 1.57
C VAL A 104 12.47 13.99 1.83
N LEU A 105 13.39 14.78 2.39
CA LEU A 105 13.16 16.21 2.58
C LEU A 105 13.03 16.91 1.22
N GLU A 106 13.81 16.50 0.21
CA GLU A 106 13.77 17.07 -1.13
C GLU A 106 12.47 16.72 -1.87
N VAL A 107 11.99 15.46 -1.77
CA VAL A 107 10.73 15.00 -2.37
C VAL A 107 9.53 15.59 -1.63
N VAL A 108 9.54 15.61 -0.30
CA VAL A 108 8.50 16.27 0.51
C VAL A 108 8.47 17.77 0.21
N ARG A 109 9.62 18.44 0.11
CA ARG A 109 9.70 19.86 -0.29
C ARG A 109 9.17 20.08 -1.71
N ARG A 110 9.49 19.20 -2.66
CA ARG A 110 9.04 19.31 -4.05
C ARG A 110 7.53 19.05 -4.19
N VAL A 111 6.98 18.09 -3.44
CA VAL A 111 5.53 17.83 -3.34
C VAL A 111 4.82 18.98 -2.62
N TYR A 112 5.36 19.47 -1.50
CA TYR A 112 4.84 20.62 -0.77
C TYR A 112 4.83 21.87 -1.67
N HIS A 113 5.91 22.14 -2.39
CA HIS A 113 6.00 23.25 -3.33
C HIS A 113 5.03 23.09 -4.52
N ALA A 114 4.85 21.87 -5.04
CA ALA A 114 3.87 21.59 -6.09
C ALA A 114 2.43 21.80 -5.60
N LEU A 115 2.10 21.35 -4.38
CA LEU A 115 0.79 21.54 -3.75
C LEU A 115 0.53 23.00 -3.39
N CYS A 116 1.50 23.72 -2.83
CA CYS A 116 1.41 25.14 -2.56
C CYS A 116 1.28 25.97 -3.84
N ARG A 117 2.00 25.61 -4.92
CA ARG A 117 1.85 26.27 -6.23
C ARG A 117 0.47 26.01 -6.84
N ARG A 118 -0.08 24.80 -6.70
CA ARG A 118 -1.44 24.46 -7.15
C ARG A 118 -2.51 25.22 -6.34
N SER A 119 -2.33 25.36 -5.03
CA SER A 119 -3.21 26.16 -4.17
C SER A 119 -3.13 27.68 -4.44
N ARG A 120 -1.96 28.19 -4.85
CA ARG A 120 -1.77 29.61 -5.20
C ARG A 120 -2.41 29.98 -6.54
N VAL A 121 -2.37 29.09 -7.54
CA VAL A 121 -3.02 29.30 -8.84
C VAL A 121 -4.54 29.39 -8.70
N ILE A 122 -5.13 28.55 -7.84
CA ILE A 122 -6.58 28.58 -7.56
C ILE A 122 -6.97 29.92 -6.91
N ARG A 123 -6.15 30.44 -5.97
CA ARG A 123 -6.43 31.71 -5.31
C ARG A 123 -6.24 32.96 -6.18
N LEU A 124 -5.34 32.94 -7.17
CA LEU A 124 -5.19 34.06 -8.11
C LEU A 124 -6.33 34.10 -9.13
N ALA A 125 -6.81 32.94 -9.56
CA ALA A 125 -7.94 32.85 -10.47
C ALA A 125 -9.22 33.48 -9.88
N GLU A 126 -9.47 33.31 -8.58
CA GLU A 126 -10.61 33.93 -7.89
C GLU A 126 -10.50 35.48 -7.89
N CYS A 127 -9.30 36.00 -7.64
CA CYS A 127 -9.04 37.45 -7.57
C CYS A 127 -9.15 38.15 -8.95
N GLU A 128 -8.73 37.48 -10.03
CA GLU A 128 -8.92 37.99 -11.40
C GLU A 128 -10.41 38.03 -11.78
N ILE A 129 -11.20 37.02 -11.37
CA ILE A 129 -12.64 36.97 -11.64
C ILE A 129 -13.37 38.11 -10.90
N GLU A 130 -13.11 38.30 -9.60
CA GLU A 130 -13.70 39.42 -8.83
C GLU A 130 -13.32 40.79 -9.42
N GLN A 131 -12.09 40.94 -9.92
CA GLN A 131 -11.65 42.18 -10.53
C GLN A 131 -12.31 42.44 -11.90
N THR A 132 -12.56 41.39 -12.71
CA THR A 132 -13.31 41.53 -13.97
C THR A 132 -14.79 41.81 -13.75
N GLU A 133 -15.43 41.28 -12.71
CA GLU A 133 -16.84 41.61 -12.41
C GLU A 133 -17.01 43.05 -11.93
N SER A 134 -16.07 43.57 -11.13
CA SER A 134 -16.12 44.98 -10.71
C SER A 134 -15.97 45.98 -11.86
N LEU A 135 -15.23 45.63 -12.91
CA LEU A 135 -15.02 46.46 -14.10
C LEU A 135 -16.23 46.49 -15.04
N ILE A 136 -17.05 45.44 -15.06
CA ILE A 136 -18.28 45.40 -15.88
C ILE A 136 -19.38 46.26 -15.23
N SER A 137 -19.48 46.25 -13.90
CA SER A 137 -20.46 47.05 -13.15
C SER A 137 -20.31 48.56 -13.36
N ILE A 138 -19.09 49.06 -13.64
CA ILE A 138 -18.84 50.49 -13.87
C ILE A 138 -19.38 50.93 -15.24
N ASN A 139 -19.32 50.08 -16.26
CA ASN A 139 -19.68 50.48 -17.62
C ASN A 139 -21.18 50.45 -17.91
N ASP A 140 -21.97 49.66 -17.15
CA ASP A 140 -23.43 49.64 -17.28
C ASP A 140 -24.11 50.84 -16.57
N ALA A 141 -23.45 51.45 -15.57
CA ALA A 141 -23.98 52.61 -14.87
C ALA A 141 -23.93 53.93 -15.69
N ASP A 142 -23.13 53.97 -16.75
CA ASP A 142 -22.89 55.17 -17.56
C ASP A 142 -23.81 55.28 -18.80
N HIS A 143 -24.78 54.37 -18.97
CA HIS A 143 -25.69 54.36 -20.14
C HIS A 143 -27.18 54.61 -19.83
N GLU A 144 -27.54 54.97 -18.60
CA GLU A 144 -28.95 55.21 -18.20
C GLU A 144 -29.31 56.66 -17.76
N ALA A 145 -28.54 57.69 -18.13
CA ALA A 145 -28.89 59.09 -17.83
C ALA A 145 -28.78 60.03 -19.04
#